data_AF-A0A0E4BU70-F1
#
_entry.id   AF-A0A0E4BU70-F1
#
_cell.length_a   1.000
_cell.length_b   1.000
_cell.length_c   1.000
_cell.angle_alpha   90.00
_cell.angle_beta   90.00
_cell.angle_gamma   90.00
#
_symmetry.space_group_name_H-M   'P 1'
#
loop_
_entity.id
_entity.type
_entity.pdbx_description
1 polymer ?
#
loop_
_entity_poly.entity_id
_entity_poly.type
_entity_poly.pdbx_seq_one_letter_code
_entity_poly.pdbx_strand_id
1 'polypeptide(L)' 'MIDPKTKLCFGCGRTLPEIARWHAMESAERLSVMALLPARMAEAGLAPIAGSRKHA' A
#
# COMPACT_ATOMS: atom_id res chain seq x y z
N MET A 1 -1.17 -8.88 -6.68
CA MET A 1 -0.63 -10.05 -5.94
C MET A 1 -0.14 -9.58 -4.57
N ILE A 2 -0.28 -10.41 -3.54
CA ILE A 2 0.18 -10.13 -2.17
C ILE A 2 1.43 -10.95 -1.88
N ASP A 3 2.43 -10.36 -1.26
CA ASP A 3 3.62 -11.07 -0.77
C ASP A 3 3.23 -11.97 0.42
N PRO A 4 3.40 -13.30 0.33
CA PRO A 4 3.05 -14.19 1.42
C PRO A 4 3.88 -13.96 2.70
N LYS A 5 5.09 -13.38 2.60
CA LYS A 5 5.98 -13.14 3.75
C LYS A 5 5.60 -11.85 4.50
N THR A 6 5.52 -10.72 3.80
CA THR A 6 5.25 -9.40 4.41
C THR A 6 3.78 -9.04 4.46
N LYS A 7 2.91 -9.79 3.76
CA LYS A 7 1.48 -9.51 3.60
C LYS A 7 1.17 -8.18 2.91
N LEU A 8 2.15 -7.60 2.22
CA LEU A 8 2.01 -6.37 1.46
C LEU A 8 1.65 -6.65 0.01
N CYS A 9 0.88 -5.76 -0.61
CA CYS A 9 0.63 -5.79 -2.04
C CYS A 9 1.89 -5.38 -2.81
N PHE A 10 2.34 -6.21 -3.74
CA PHE A 10 3.51 -5.91 -4.58
C PHE A 10 3.38 -4.60 -5.36
N GLY A 11 2.15 -4.18 -5.69
CA GLY A 11 1.92 -2.97 -6.49
C GLY A 11 1.82 -1.67 -5.69
N CYS A 12 1.24 -1.71 -4.49
CA CYS A 12 0.95 -0.50 -3.71
C CYS A 12 1.39 -0.55 -2.24
N GLY A 13 2.05 -1.61 -1.78
CA GLY A 13 2.55 -1.72 -0.42
C GLY A 13 1.50 -1.78 0.69
N ARG A 14 0.19 -1.77 0.35
CA ARG A 14 -0.91 -1.90 1.32
C ARG A 14 -1.18 -3.38 1.65
N THR A 15 -1.69 -3.63 2.85
CA THR A 15 -2.18 -4.94 3.29
C THR A 15 -3.59 -5.22 2.78
N LEU A 16 -4.01 -6.50 2.77
CA LEU A 16 -5.38 -6.88 2.40
C LEU A 16 -6.47 -6.18 3.25
N PRO A 17 -6.33 -6.07 4.59
CA PRO A 17 -7.30 -5.33 5.39
C PRO A 17 -7.38 -3.84 5.04
N GLU A 18 -6.25 -3.19 4.78
CA GLU A 18 -6.21 -1.79 4.34
C GLU A 18 -6.89 -1.59 2.98
N ILE A 19 -6.73 -2.54 2.06
CA ILE A 19 -7.41 -2.51 0.76
C ILE A 19 -8.92 -2.72 0.93
N ALA A 20 -9.33 -3.72 1.74
CA ALA A 20 -10.73 -4.04 1.96
C ALA A 20 -11.51 -2.91 2.63
N ARG A 21 -10.90 -2.22 3.61
CA ARG A 21 -11.55 -1.12 4.34
C ARG A 21 -11.30 0.25 3.74
N TRP A 22 -10.59 0.34 2.61
CA TRP A 22 -10.15 1.62 2.02
C TRP A 22 -11.30 2.61 1.81
N HIS A 23 -12.44 2.13 1.31
CA HIS A 23 -13.63 2.95 1.08
C HIS A 23 -14.25 3.52 2.35
N ALA A 24 -14.09 2.83 3.49
CA ALA A 24 -14.60 3.26 4.79
C ALA A 24 -13.60 4.11 5.59
N MET A 25 -12.34 4.22 5.14
CA MET A 25 -11.35 5.10 5.79
C MET A 25 -11.64 6.56 5.49
N GLU A 26 -11.47 7.40 6.51
CA GLU A 26 -11.46 8.85 6.39
C GLU A 26 -10.20 9.34 5.66
N SER A 27 -10.27 10.54 5.10
CA SER A 27 -9.16 11.12 4.32
C SER A 27 -7.84 11.19 5.11
N ALA A 28 -7.89 11.58 6.38
CA ALA A 28 -6.72 11.64 7.25
C ALA A 28 -6.08 10.26 7.48
N GLU A 29 -6.91 9.21 7.62
CA GLU A 29 -6.43 7.85 7.77
C GLU A 29 -5.79 7.35 6.48
N ARG A 30 -6.41 7.61 5.31
CA ARG A 30 -5.85 7.26 4.01
C ARG A 30 -4.48 7.91 3.78
N LEU A 31 -4.33 9.18 4.14
CA LEU A 31 -3.06 9.90 4.06
C LEU A 31 -2.00 9.29 4.98
N SER A 32 -2.39 8.95 6.21
CA SER A 32 -1.49 8.29 7.17
C SER A 32 -1.00 6.94 6.64
N VAL A 33 -1.89 6.13 6.04
CA VAL A 33 -1.51 4.87 5.39
C VAL A 33 -0.56 5.13 4.23
N MET A 34 -0.88 6.08 3.34
CA MET A 34 -0.05 6.43 2.18
C MET A 34 1.36 6.88 2.56
N ALA A 35 1.50 7.65 3.63
CA ALA A 35 2.80 8.12 4.13
C ALA A 35 3.72 6.97 4.57
N LEU A 36 3.16 5.85 5.03
CA LEU A 36 3.92 4.69 5.50
C LEU A 36 4.32 3.71 4.39
N LEU A 37 3.67 3.76 3.22
CA LEU A 37 3.90 2.77 2.14
C LEU A 37 5.35 2.74 1.64
N PRO A 38 6.03 3.88 1.38
CA PRO A 38 7.40 3.85 0.88
C PRO A 38 8.37 3.16 1.84
N ALA A 39 8.24 3.45 3.14
CA ALA A 39 9.06 2.84 4.18
C ALA A 39 8.82 1.32 4.27
N ARG A 40 7.56 0.90 4.33
CA ARG A 40 7.18 -0.53 4.36
C ARG A 40 7.70 -1.29 3.14
N MET A 41 7.62 -0.68 1.96
CA MET A 41 8.13 -1.28 0.72
C MET A 41 9.66 -1.42 0.75
N ALA A 42 10.38 -0.39 1.21
CA ALA A 42 11.84 -0.44 1.36
C ALA A 42 12.28 -1.53 2.35
N GLU A 43 11.64 -1.62 3.52
CA GLU A 43 11.90 -2.66 4.54
C GLU A 43 11.60 -4.07 4.02
N ALA A 44 10.55 -4.21 3.19
CA ALA A 44 10.18 -5.47 2.57
C ALA A 44 11.05 -5.87 1.37
N GLY A 45 11.97 -4.99 0.92
CA GLY A 45 12.73 -5.18 -0.32
C GLY A 45 11.85 -5.13 -1.58
N LEU A 46 10.64 -4.57 -1.47
CA LEU A 46 9.73 -4.35 -2.57
C LEU A 46 10.06 -3.01 -3.22
N ALA A 47 10.54 -3.01 -4.47
CA ALA A 47 10.76 -1.76 -5.18
C ALA A 47 9.40 -1.05 -5.39
N PRO A 48 9.26 0.24 -5.01
CA PRO A 48 8.09 1.02 -5.39
C PRO A 48 8.01 1.02 -6.91
N ILE A 49 6.86 0.63 -7.47
CA ILE A 49 6.60 0.90 -8.88
C ILE A 49 6.48 2.42 -8.97
N ALA A 50 7.56 3.07 -9.41
CA ALA A 50 7.60 4.50 -9.66
C ALA A 50 6.50 4.83 -10.69
N GLY A 51 5.36 5.31 -10.17
CA GLY A 51 4.23 5.75 -10.98
C GLY A 51 3.20 4.66 -11.33
N SER A 52 2.45 4.16 -10.34
CA SER A 52 1.07 3.75 -10.63
C SER A 52 0.28 5.01 -10.98
N ARG A 53 0.25 5.36 -12.28
CA ARG A 53 -0.76 6.27 -12.81
C ARG A 53 -2.12 5.80 -12.27
N LYS A 54 -2.88 6.74 -11.68
CA LYS A 54 -4.21 6.49 -11.16
C LYS A 54 -5.01 5.79 -12.27
N HIS A 55 -5.66 4.67 -11.96
CA HIS A 55 -6.65 4.09 -12.86
C HIS A 55 -7.76 5.15 -12.97
N ALA A 56 -7.79 5.83 -14.11
CA ALA A 56 -8.84 6.77 -14.49
C ALA A 56 -10.15 6.00 -14.72
#